data_AF-A0A0G3XGE0-F1
#
_entry.id   AF-A0A0G3XGE0-F1
#
_cell.length_a   1.000
_cell.length_b   1.000
_cell.length_c   1.000
_cell.angle_alpha   90.00
_cell.angle_beta   90.00
_cell.angle_gamma   90.00
#
_symmetry.space_group_name_H-M   'P 1'
#
loop_
_entity.id
_entity.type
_entity.pdbx_description
1 polymer ?
#
loop_
_entity_poly.entity_id
_entity_poly.type
_entity_poly.pdbx_seq_one_letter_code
_entity_poly.pdbx_strand_id
1 'polypeptide(L)' 'MTDKVEHIDAVVAAVERQAPGWAVHNHASFDEPVYELTIQDQPLNIVMESLLWQESLKEPPALLGVQQGFATNRVEVAA' A
#
# COMPACT_ATOMS: atom_id res chain seq x y z
N MET A 1 -2.24 26.09 9.81
CA MET A 1 -1.35 25.00 10.24
C MET A 1 -0.75 24.45 8.96
N THR A 2 0.47 24.84 8.63
CA THR A 2 1.17 24.33 7.44
C THR A 2 1.78 22.99 7.83
N ASP A 3 1.19 21.90 7.32
CA ASP A 3 1.79 20.57 7.47
C ASP A 3 3.15 20.58 6.77
N LYS A 4 4.20 20.26 7.51
CA LYS A 4 5.54 20.11 6.94
C LYS A 4 5.59 18.77 6.23
N VAL A 5 5.66 18.78 4.90
CA VAL A 5 5.96 17.59 4.12
C VAL A 5 7.47 17.36 4.20
N GLU A 6 7.91 16.23 4.74
CA GLU A 6 9.31 15.83 4.70
C GLU A 6 9.60 15.13 3.37
N HIS A 7 10.70 15.52 2.71
CA HIS A 7 11.18 14.89 1.48
C HIS A 7 12.44 14.09 1.81
N ILE A 8 12.46 12.81 1.48
CA ILE A 8 13.65 11.97 1.62
C ILE A 8 14.21 11.67 0.24
N ASP A 9 15.48 11.98 0.06
CA ASP A 9 16.22 11.53 -1.12
C ASP A 9 16.58 10.04 -0.95
N ALA A 10 15.92 9.17 -1.72
CA ALA A 10 16.24 7.75 -1.77
C ALA A 10 17.58 7.53 -2.51
N VAL A 11 18.66 7.27 -1.77
CA VAL A 11 19.97 6.89 -2.34
C VAL A 11 20.11 5.36 -2.32
N VAL A 12 20.80 4.79 -3.33
CA VAL A 12 21.05 3.36 -3.46
C VAL A 12 21.50 2.75 -2.12
N ALA A 13 20.68 1.81 -1.60
CA ALA A 13 20.80 1.12 -0.31
C ALA A 13 20.25 1.82 0.96
N ALA A 14 19.48 2.90 0.83
CA ALA A 14 18.74 3.46 1.96
C ALA A 14 17.54 2.58 2.35
N VAL A 15 17.36 2.33 3.65
CA VAL A 15 16.13 1.75 4.21
C VAL A 15 15.21 2.90 4.57
N GLU A 16 14.16 3.10 3.78
CA GLU A 16 13.12 4.08 4.08
C GLU A 16 12.13 3.53 5.12
N ARG A 17 11.85 4.33 6.16
CA ARG A 17 10.98 3.98 7.31
C ARG A 17 9.83 4.98 7.49
N GLN A 18 9.37 5.61 6.42
CA GLN A 18 8.53 6.82 6.52
C GLN A 18 7.18 6.77 5.78
N ALA A 19 6.63 5.57 5.55
CA ALA A 19 5.23 5.41 5.19
C ALA A 19 4.37 4.91 6.37
N PRO A 20 4.07 5.73 7.40
CA PRO A 20 3.11 5.39 8.43
C PRO A 20 1.76 5.01 7.84
N GLY A 21 1.06 4.04 8.43
CA GLY A 21 -0.18 3.48 7.89
C GLY A 21 -1.34 4.46 7.63
N TRP A 22 -1.27 5.70 8.14
CA TRP A 22 -2.28 6.74 7.92
C TRP A 22 -1.68 8.08 7.48
N ALA A 23 -0.44 8.08 6.99
CA ALA A 23 0.24 9.26 6.47
C ALA A 23 0.27 9.24 4.95
N VAL A 24 0.04 10.41 4.34
CA VAL A 24 0.25 10.59 2.90
C VAL A 24 1.74 10.44 2.62
N HIS A 25 2.07 9.54 1.71
CA HIS A 25 3.42 9.36 1.17
C HIS A 25 3.35 9.25 -0.36
N ASN A 26 4.41 9.67 -1.04
CA ASN A 26 4.49 9.67 -2.50
C ASN A 26 5.89 9.26 -2.93
N HIS A 27 5.98 8.64 -4.11
CA HIS A 27 7.25 8.27 -4.72
C HIS A 27 7.53 9.19 -5.92
N ALA A 28 8.78 9.58 -6.09
CA ALA A 28 9.24 10.33 -7.26
C ALA A 28 10.58 9.77 -7.72
N SER A 29 10.76 9.64 -9.04
CA SER A 29 12.04 9.36 -9.67
C SER A 29 12.45 10.55 -10.54
N PHE A 30 13.75 10.70 -10.76
CA PHE A 30 14.27 11.58 -11.81
C PHE A 30 14.21 10.84 -13.16
N ASP A 31 15.23 11.00 -14.00
CA ASP A 31 15.23 10.51 -15.39
C ASP A 31 15.60 9.02 -15.52
N GLU A 32 15.94 8.36 -14.42
CA GLU A 32 16.39 6.96 -14.41
C GLU A 32 15.37 6.03 -13.74
N PRO A 33 15.27 4.76 -14.16
CA PRO A 33 14.40 3.79 -13.50
C PRO A 33 14.88 3.51 -12.08
N VAL A 34 13.95 3.57 -11.13
CA VAL A 34 14.18 3.26 -9.71
C VAL A 34 13.48 1.95 -9.35
N TYR A 35 14.19 1.07 -8.65
CA TYR A 35 13.63 -0.16 -8.10
C TYR A 35 13.55 -0.03 -6.58
N GLU A 36 12.36 -0.28 -6.03
CA GLU A 36 12.11 -0.22 -4.59
C GLU A 36 11.65 -1.58 -4.07
N LEU A 37 12.30 -2.04 -2.99
CA LEU A 37 11.88 -3.21 -2.25
C LEU A 37 11.17 -2.76 -0.97
N THR A 38 9.89 -3.11 -0.84
CA THR A 38 9.11 -2.84 0.37
C THR A 38 8.91 -4.12 1.18
N ILE A 39 9.07 -4.00 2.49
CA ILE A 39 8.65 -5.02 3.46
C ILE A 39 7.67 -4.32 4.39
N GLN A 40 6.43 -4.80 4.42
CA GLN A 40 5.33 -4.17 5.14
C GLN A 40 4.72 -5.14 6.15
N ASP A 41 4.11 -4.60 7.20
CA ASP A 41 3.40 -5.34 8.24
C ASP A 41 1.96 -5.69 7.84
N GLN A 42 1.60 -5.56 6.55
CA GLN A 42 0.27 -5.86 6.03
C GLN A 42 -0.25 -7.25 6.45
N PRO A 43 0.53 -8.34 6.41
CA PRO A 43 0.02 -9.65 6.84
C PRO A 43 -0.44 -9.66 8.30
N LEU A 44 0.28 -8.96 9.19
CA LEU A 44 -0.09 -8.84 10.60
C LEU A 44 -1.41 -8.08 10.73
N ASN A 45 -1.53 -6.93 10.05
CA ASN A 45 -2.74 -6.11 10.14
C ASN A 45 -3.98 -6.76 9.48
N ILE A 46 -3.78 -7.64 8.48
CA ILE A 46 -4.86 -8.49 7.94
C ILE A 46 -5.36 -9.46 9.02
N VAL A 47 -4.44 -10.19 9.67
CA VAL A 47 -4.81 -11.20 10.70
C VAL A 47 -5.48 -10.57 11.91
N MET A 48 -5.08 -9.35 12.28
CA MET A 48 -5.70 -8.61 13.37
C MET A 48 -6.99 -7.90 12.98
N GLU A 49 -7.45 -8.02 11.73
CA GLU A 49 -8.65 -7.34 11.25
C GLU A 49 -8.57 -5.81 11.44
N SER A 50 -7.38 -5.22 11.22
CA SER A 50 -7.12 -3.79 11.43
C SER A 50 -6.92 -2.99 10.12
N LEU A 51 -6.97 -3.64 8.95
CA LEU A 51 -6.85 -2.97 7.65
C LEU A 51 -8.20 -2.59 7.06
N LEU A 52 -8.57 -1.33 7.24
CA LEU A 52 -9.71 -0.72 6.58
C LEU A 52 -9.29 -0.22 5.19
N TRP A 53 -10.00 -0.64 4.16
CA TRP A 53 -9.87 -0.14 2.79
C TRP A 53 -11.07 0.71 2.41
N GLN A 54 -10.81 1.90 1.88
CA GLN A 54 -11.85 2.77 1.32
C GLN A 54 -11.30 3.53 0.11
N GLU A 55 -11.56 2.99 -1.08
CA GLU A 55 -11.19 3.63 -2.34
C GLU A 55 -12.22 4.70 -2.78
N SER A 56 -13.50 4.47 -2.47
CA SER A 56 -14.60 5.38 -2.76
C SER A 56 -15.30 5.79 -1.47
N LEU A 57 -15.47 7.10 -1.27
CA LEU A 57 -16.23 7.65 -0.14
C LEU A 57 -17.74 7.42 -0.24
N LYS A 58 -18.22 6.92 -1.40
CA LYS A 58 -19.64 6.60 -1.62
C LYS A 58 -20.00 5.19 -1.15
N GLU A 59 -19.00 4.33 -0.98
CA GLU A 59 -19.18 2.95 -0.55
C GLU A 59 -18.82 2.80 0.94
N PRO A 60 -19.42 1.83 1.64
CA PRO A 60 -19.00 1.48 2.99
C PRO A 60 -17.52 1.07 3.00
N PRO A 61 -16.75 1.45 4.04
CA PRO A 61 -15.39 0.95 4.20
C PRO A 61 -15.38 -0.59 4.25
N ALA A 62 -14.44 -1.20 3.55
CA ALA A 62 -14.25 -2.64 3.55
C ALA A 62 -13.15 -3.02 4.54
N LEU A 63 -13.40 -4.03 5.37
CA LEU A 63 -12.33 -4.64 6.13
C LEU A 63 -11.61 -5.66 5.23
N LEU A 64 -10.32 -5.49 5.01
CA LEU A 64 -9.55 -6.39 4.17
C LEU A 64 -9.28 -7.72 4.89
N GLY A 65 -9.35 -8.83 4.13
CA GLY A 65 -9.03 -10.17 4.63
C GLY A 65 -10.18 -10.95 5.28
N VAL A 66 -11.32 -10.32 5.56
CA VAL A 66 -12.51 -11.02 6.10
C VAL A 66 -13.47 -11.51 5.01
N GLN A 67 -13.31 -11.04 3.78
CA GLN A 67 -14.11 -11.45 2.63
C GLN A 67 -13.37 -12.56 1.87
N GLN A 68 -14.10 -13.46 1.22
CA GLN A 68 -13.53 -14.57 0.43
C GLN A 68 -12.67 -14.11 -0.78
N GLY A 69 -12.59 -12.80 -1.04
CA GLY A 69 -11.86 -12.20 -2.16
C GLY A 69 -12.67 -12.25 -3.46
N PHE A 70 -12.01 -11.97 -4.59
CA PHE A 70 -12.63 -12.08 -5.92
C PHE A 70 -12.33 -13.46 -6.54
N ALA A 71 -13.36 -14.07 -7.12
CA ALA A 71 -13.16 -15.24 -7.97
C ALA A 71 -12.47 -14.80 -9.27
N THR A 72 -11.46 -15.56 -9.71
CA THR A 72 -10.78 -15.30 -10.99
C THR A 72 -11.36 -16.21 -12.08
N ASN A 73 -11.38 -15.72 -13.32
CA ASN A 73 -11.73 -16.51 -14.51
C ASN A 73 -10.61 -17.49 -14.94
N ARG A 74 -9.59 -17.74 -14.10
CA ARG A 74 -8.47 -18.64 -14.42
C ARG A 74 -8.91 -20.05 -14.77
N VAL A 75 -10.03 -20.52 -14.21
CA VAL A 75 -10.60 -21.83 -14.52
C VAL A 75 -11.15 -21.88 -15.95
N GLU A 76 -11.78 -20.79 -16.42
CA GLU A 76 -12.29 -20.70 -17.80
C GLU A 76 -11.18 -20.58 -18.83
N VAL A 77 -10.05 -19.95 -18.48
CA VAL A 77 -8.90 -19.80 -19.40
C VAL A 77 -8.08 -21.09 -19.51
N ALA A 78 -8.15 -21.98 -18.51
CA ALA A 78 -7.39 -23.23 -18.47
C ALA A 78 -8.10 -24.43 -19.13
N ALA A 79 -9.34 -24.27 -19.60
CA ALA A 79 -10.15 -25.29 -20.27
C ALA A 79 -10.11 -25.14 -21.80
#